data_AF-A0A924TFZ4-F1
#
_entry.id   AF-A0A924TFZ4-F1
#
_cell.length_a   1.000
_cell.length_b   1.000
_cell.length_c   1.000
_cell.angle_alpha   90.00
_cell.angle_beta   90.00
_cell.angle_gamma   90.00
#
_symmetry.space_group_name_H-M   'P 1'
#
loop_
_entity.id
_entity.type
_entity.pdbx_description
1 polymer ?
#
loop_
_entity_poly.entity_id
_entity_poly.type
_entity_poly.pdbx_seq_one_letter_code
_entity_poly.pdbx_strand_id
1 'polypeptide(L)' 'MVNLYSARHYNTDEALYSNFTKATGIKVNRIDGGEDALLTRIKAEGANSPADVFLTVDAGRLWIAEQEGVFAPIQ' A
#
# COMPACT_ATOMS: atom_id res chain seq x y z
N MET A 1 5.34 -6.01 -11.69
CA MET A 1 4.34 -4.96 -11.41
C MET A 1 4.03 -5.06 -9.95
N VAL A 2 3.88 -3.94 -9.25
CA VAL A 2 3.61 -3.88 -7.81
C VAL A 2 2.27 -3.18 -7.59
N ASN A 3 1.39 -3.77 -6.79
CA ASN A 3 0.12 -3.21 -6.40
C ASN A 3 0.27 -2.42 -5.09
N LEU A 4 0.13 -1.11 -5.19
CA LEU A 4 0.25 -0.18 -4.09
C LEU A 4 -1.13 0.25 -3.61
N TYR A 5 -1.50 -0.10 -2.40
CA TYR A 5 -2.74 0.35 -1.74
C TYR A 5 -2.39 1.60 -0.94
N SER A 6 -2.83 2.77 -1.42
CA SER A 6 -2.48 4.06 -0.84
C SER A 6 -3.69 4.74 -0.21
N ALA A 7 -3.63 4.98 1.09
CA ALA A 7 -4.53 5.89 1.79
C ALA A 7 -4.05 7.36 1.75
N ARG A 8 -2.90 7.61 1.11
CA ARG A 8 -2.37 8.95 0.90
C ARG A 8 -2.91 9.53 -0.40
N HIS A 9 -3.46 10.73 -0.33
CA HIS A 9 -3.87 11.51 -1.49
C HIS A 9 -2.93 12.70 -1.68
N TYR A 10 -1.76 12.46 -2.28
CA TYR A 10 -0.85 13.52 -2.70
C TYR A 10 -0.47 13.35 -4.17
N ASN A 11 -0.82 14.35 -4.98
CA ASN A 11 -0.46 14.38 -6.40
C ASN A 11 1.07 14.40 -6.62
N THR A 12 1.85 14.82 -5.61
CA THR A 12 3.31 14.84 -5.66
C THR A 12 3.94 13.45 -5.69
N ASP A 13 3.22 12.41 -5.26
CA ASP A 13 3.77 11.05 -5.20
C ASP A 13 3.84 10.39 -6.58
N GLU A 14 3.12 10.92 -7.58
CA GLU A 14 3.21 10.41 -8.97
C GLU A 14 4.62 10.52 -9.55
N ALA A 15 5.34 11.61 -9.22
CA ALA A 15 6.74 11.76 -9.63
C ALA A 15 7.62 10.67 -9.01
N LEU A 16 7.35 10.29 -7.76
CA LEU A 16 8.07 9.24 -7.04
C LEU A 16 7.82 7.87 -7.69
N TYR A 17 6.57 7.52 -7.98
CA TYR A 17 6.23 6.25 -8.65
C TYR A 17 6.77 6.18 -10.08
N SER A 18 6.73 7.31 -10.81
CA SER A 18 7.32 7.40 -12.15
C SER A 18 8.82 7.20 -12.11
N ASN A 19 9.52 7.83 -11.16
CA ASN A 19 10.97 7.67 -10.99
C ASN A 19 11.34 6.26 -10.56
N PHE A 20 10.57 5.64 -9.65
CA PHE A 20 10.73 4.23 -9.28
C PHE A 20 10.57 3.31 -10.51
N THR A 21 9.53 3.53 -11.31
CA THR A 21 9.29 2.76 -12.54
C THR A 21 10.42 2.95 -13.55
N LYS A 22 10.95 4.17 -13.70
CA LYS A 22 12.09 4.45 -14.59
C LYS A 22 13.38 3.78 -14.12
N ALA A 23 13.63 3.77 -12.81
CA ALA A 23 14.85 3.20 -12.24
C ALA A 23 14.86 1.67 -12.23
N THR A 24 13.69 1.04 -12.03
CA THR A 24 13.59 -0.41 -11.82
C THR A 24 12.93 -1.16 -12.99
N GLY A 25 12.20 -0.45 -13.86
CA GLY A 25 11.32 -1.04 -14.87
C GLY A 25 10.00 -1.61 -14.30
N ILE A 26 9.79 -1.55 -12.99
CA ILE A 26 8.61 -2.14 -12.33
C ILE A 26 7.45 -1.16 -12.39
N LYS A 27 6.37 -1.54 -13.09
CA LYS A 27 5.12 -0.76 -13.10
C LYS A 27 4.45 -0.79 -11.72
N VAL A 28 3.99 0.37 -11.27
CA VAL A 28 3.19 0.53 -10.05
C VAL A 28 1.71 0.63 -10.43
N ASN A 29 0.89 -0.28 -9.91
CA ASN A 29 -0.57 -0.23 -10.00
C ASN A 29 -1.10 0.33 -8.68
N ARG A 30 -1.56 1.58 -8.67
CA ARG A 30 -2.02 2.25 -7.45
C ARG A 30 -3.52 2.10 -7.27
N ILE A 31 -3.94 1.67 -6.08
CA ILE A 31 -5.32 1.68 -5.63
C ILE A 31 -5.43 2.70 -4.51
N ASP A 32 -6.14 3.79 -4.78
CA ASP A 32 -6.41 4.83 -3.80
C ASP A 32 -7.72 4.52 -3.06
N GLY A 33 -7.76 4.80 -1.76
CA GLY A 33 -8.96 4.62 -0.96
C GLY A 33 -8.80 5.11 0.47
N GLY A 34 -9.89 5.13 1.22
CA GLY A 34 -9.82 5.43 2.64
C GLY A 34 -9.04 4.35 3.40
N GLU A 35 -8.26 4.75 4.40
CA GLU A 35 -7.45 3.88 5.25
C GLU A 35 -8.22 2.67 5.80
N ASP A 36 -9.36 2.88 6.43
CA ASP A 36 -10.19 1.80 7.00
C ASP A 36 -10.77 0.87 5.92
N ALA A 37 -11.08 1.44 4.75
CA ALA A 37 -11.60 0.68 3.61
C ALA A 37 -10.52 -0.20 2.97
N LEU A 38 -9.31 0.33 2.80
CA LEU A 38 -8.17 -0.42 2.27
C LEU A 38 -7.73 -1.51 3.24
N LEU A 39 -7.65 -1.22 4.54
CA LEU A 39 -7.30 -2.21 5.56
C LEU A 39 -8.34 -3.35 5.60
N THR A 40 -9.62 -2.99 5.62
CA THR A 40 -10.73 -3.97 5.59
C THR A 40 -10.66 -4.82 4.33
N ARG A 41 -10.36 -4.21 3.18
CA ARG A 41 -10.19 -4.91 1.92
C ARG A 41 -9.04 -5.89 1.95
N ILE A 42 -7.85 -5.48 2.42
CA ILE A 42 -6.68 -6.38 2.51
C ILE A 42 -7.01 -7.57 3.42
N LYS A 43 -7.66 -7.32 4.56
CA LYS A 43 -8.11 -8.39 5.47
C LYS A 43 -9.11 -9.33 4.81
N ALA A 44 -10.08 -8.79 4.07
CA ALA A 44 -11.09 -9.59 3.38
C ALA A 44 -10.50 -10.43 2.24
N GLU A 45 -9.51 -9.90 1.53
CA GLU A 45 -8.78 -10.62 0.48
C GLU A 45 -7.82 -11.68 1.08
N GLY A 46 -7.30 -11.45 2.29
CA GLY A 46 -6.49 -12.38 3.06
C GLY A 46 -5.25 -12.84 2.29
N ALA A 47 -5.00 -14.15 2.26
CA ALA A 47 -3.88 -14.75 1.55
C ALA A 47 -3.92 -14.56 0.02
N ASN A 48 -5.06 -14.14 -0.54
CA ASN A 48 -5.25 -13.87 -1.96
C ASN A 48 -5.23 -12.36 -2.27
N SER A 49 -4.85 -11.51 -1.30
CA SER A 49 -4.76 -10.08 -1.56
C SER A 49 -3.72 -9.82 -2.64
N PRO A 50 -4.08 -9.09 -3.72
CA PRO A 50 -3.11 -8.63 -4.68
C PRO A 50 -2.25 -7.48 -4.11
N ALA A 51 -2.52 -6.97 -2.90
CA ALA A 51 -1.75 -5.88 -2.31
C ALA A 51 -0.31 -6.30 -1.99
N ASP A 52 0.65 -5.65 -2.64
CA ASP A 52 2.09 -5.86 -2.37
C ASP A 52 2.60 -4.87 -1.32
N VAL A 53 2.07 -3.63 -1.33
CA VAL A 53 2.47 -2.56 -0.42
C VAL A 53 1.22 -1.83 0.07
N PHE A 54 1.09 -1.66 1.37
CA PHE A 54 0.08 -0.80 1.99
C PHE A 54 0.74 0.47 2.54
N LEU A 55 0.27 1.62 2.05
CA LEU A 55 0.78 2.94 2.40
C LEU A 55 -0.33 3.75 3.08
N THR A 56 -0.16 4.04 4.36
CA THR A 56 -1.12 4.80 5.17
C THR A 56 -0.50 6.07 5.75
N VAL A 57 -1.33 6.92 6.36
CA VAL A 57 -0.90 8.06 7.18
C VAL A 57 -0.85 7.66 8.66
N ASP A 58 0.08 8.26 9.41
CA ASP A 58 0.24 8.10 10.87
C ASP A 58 0.75 6.70 11.34
N ALA A 59 1.61 6.72 12.35
CA ALA A 59 2.11 5.53 13.04
C ALA A 59 1.00 4.75 13.77
N GLY A 60 -0.06 5.44 14.24
CA GLY A 60 -1.18 4.76 14.89
C GLY A 60 -1.93 3.80 13.96
N ARG A 61 -2.06 4.16 12.68
CA ARG A 61 -2.71 3.30 11.67
C ARG A 61 -1.81 2.12 11.28
N LEU A 62 -0.50 2.34 11.19
CA LEU A 62 0.47 1.26 11.01
C LEU A 62 0.40 0.25 12.16
N TRP A 63 0.36 0.73 13.40
CA TRP A 63 0.21 -0.13 14.57
C TRP A 63 -1.05 -1.01 14.50
N ILE A 64 -2.20 -0.43 14.14
CA ILE A 64 -3.44 -1.20 13.99
C ILE A 64 -3.29 -2.27 12.91
N ALA A 65 -2.75 -1.92 11.73
CA ALA A 65 -2.55 -2.87 10.65
C ALA A 65 -1.57 -4.00 11.03
N GLU A 66 -0.55 -3.70 11.84
CA GLU A 66 0.38 -4.69 12.39
C GLU A 66 -0.33 -5.65 13.36
N GLN A 67 -1.12 -5.13 14.31
CA GLN A 67 -1.91 -5.95 15.24
C GLN A 67 -2.90 -6.86 14.52
N GLU A 68 -3.38 -6.42 13.34
CA GLU A 68 -4.28 -7.16 12.47
C GLU A 68 -3.57 -8.18 11.56
N GLY A 69 -2.25 -8.33 11.69
CA GLY A 69 -1.46 -9.34 10.97
C GLY A 69 -1.33 -9.08 9.47
N VAL A 70 -1.48 -7.82 9.04
CA VAL A 70 -1.47 -7.45 7.62
C VAL A 70 -0.06 -7.34 7.05
N PHE A 71 0.94 -7.07 7.90
CA PHE A 71 2.31 -6.86 7.45
C PHE A 71 3.17 -8.14 7.50
N ALA A 72 3.96 -8.31 6.44
CA ALA A 72 5.10 -9.20 6.47
C ALA A 72 6.32 -8.48 7.06
N PRO A 73 7.21 -9.18 7.79
CA PRO A 73 8.46 -8.61 8.25
C PRO A 73 9.34 -8.23 7.04
N ILE A 74 10.00 -7.08 7.13
CA ILE A 74 10.99 -6.64 6.15
C ILE A 74 12.37 -7.19 6.55
N GLN A 75 13.13 -7.70 5.58
CA GLN A 75 14.52 -8.16 5.75
C GLN A 75 15.53 -7.10 5.31
#